data_AF-A0A2M7JN10-F1
#
_entry.id   AF-A0A2M7JN10-F1
#
_cell.length_a   1.000
_cell.length_b   1.000
_cell.length_c   1.000
_cell.angle_alpha   90.00
_cell.angle_beta   90.00
_cell.angle_gamma   90.00
#
_symmetry.space_group_name_H-M   'P 1'
#
loop_
_entity.id
_entity.type
_entity.pdbx_description
1 polymer ?
#
loop_
_entity_poly.entity_id
_entity_poly.type
_entity_poly.pdbx_seq_one_letter_code
_entity_poly.pdbx_strand_id
1 'polypeptide(L)'
;MTLDEILRDIHALEMDLQNYERKYGVLSETFYESYRQGEEPDDDAWVMDWSAWAGTYEIWLRRRAQYRDIISKLKGKDLLLLSIISRTARREPISVSD
;
A
#
# COMPACT_ATOMS: atom_id res chain seq x y z
N MET A 1 12.61 -9.26 5.74
CA MET A 1 11.54 -8.24 5.79
C MET A 1 10.82 -8.33 7.12
N THR A 2 10.38 -7.21 7.69
CA THR A 2 9.64 -7.10 8.96
C THR A 2 8.26 -6.47 8.76
N LEU A 3 7.36 -6.65 9.73
CA LEU A 3 6.05 -5.99 9.71
C LEU A 3 6.16 -4.45 9.70
N ASP A 4 7.16 -3.90 10.40
CA ASP A 4 7.43 -2.44 10.45
C ASP A 4 7.91 -1.91 9.09
N GLU A 5 8.76 -2.66 8.38
CA GLU A 5 9.18 -2.31 7.01
C GLU A 5 8.00 -2.27 6.05
N ILE A 6 7.11 -3.26 6.08
CA ILE A 6 5.91 -3.26 5.24
C ILE A 6 5.00 -2.07 5.57
N LEU A 7 4.85 -1.73 6.85
CA LEU A 7 4.03 -0.59 7.25
C LEU A 7 4.63 0.74 6.74
N ARG A 8 5.97 0.89 6.82
CA ARG A 8 6.66 2.06 6.27
C ARG A 8 6.51 2.14 4.75
N ASP A 9 6.64 1.02 4.04
CA ASP A 9 6.40 0.96 2.59
C ASP A 9 4.97 1.44 2.26
N ILE A 10 3.95 0.94 3.00
CA ILE A 10 2.55 1.36 2.80
C ILE A 10 2.41 2.88 2.96
N HIS A 11 2.97 3.46 4.03
CA HIS A 11 2.87 4.89 4.27
C HIS A 11 3.65 5.73 3.24
N ALA A 12 4.81 5.25 2.77
CA ALA A 12 5.56 5.92 1.72
C ALA A 12 4.74 6.00 0.43
N LEU A 13 4.21 4.86 -0.02
CA LEU A 13 3.38 4.77 -1.22
C LEU A 13 2.09 5.59 -1.08
N GLU A 14 1.47 5.62 0.10
CA GLU A 14 0.28 6.43 0.37
C GLU A 14 0.56 7.94 0.24
N MET A 15 1.73 8.41 0.69
CA MET A 15 2.14 9.81 0.48
C MET A 15 2.33 10.12 -1.00
N ASP A 16 2.92 9.20 -1.77
CA ASP A 16 3.08 9.36 -3.21
C ASP A 16 1.73 9.43 -3.92
N LEU A 17 0.80 8.53 -3.58
CA LEU A 17 -0.58 8.54 -4.10
C LEU A 17 -1.31 9.85 -3.77
N GLN A 18 -1.20 10.33 -2.53
CA GLN A 18 -1.81 11.61 -2.13
C GLN A 18 -1.28 12.80 -2.95
N ASN A 19 -0.04 12.77 -3.43
CA ASN A 19 0.47 13.83 -4.29
C ASN A 19 -0.25 13.84 -5.65
N TYR A 20 -0.50 12.68 -6.23
CA TYR A 20 -1.29 12.57 -7.46
C TYR A 20 -2.76 12.96 -7.23
N GLU A 21 -3.38 12.52 -6.14
CA GLU A 21 -4.77 12.88 -5.80
C GLU A 21 -4.94 14.39 -5.63
N ARG A 22 -3.96 15.08 -5.01
CA ARG A 22 -3.97 16.54 -4.92
C ARG A 22 -3.73 17.21 -6.27
N LYS A 23 -2.84 16.66 -7.11
CA LYS A 23 -2.54 17.21 -8.43
C LYS A 23 -3.75 17.17 -9.35
N TYR A 24 -4.53 16.08 -9.29
CA TYR A 24 -5.61 15.82 -10.24
C TYR A 24 -7.03 15.91 -9.67
N GLY A 25 -7.18 16.02 -8.34
CA GLY A 25 -8.46 16.31 -7.70
C GLY A 25 -9.43 15.13 -7.55
N VAL A 26 -8.97 13.89 -7.75
CA VAL A 26 -9.77 12.67 -7.52
C VAL A 26 -8.97 11.61 -6.77
N LEU A 27 -9.65 10.66 -6.14
CA LEU A 27 -9.02 9.57 -5.37
C LEU A 27 -8.32 8.56 -6.30
N SER A 28 -7.27 7.92 -5.79
CA SER A 28 -6.54 6.87 -6.50
C SER A 28 -7.45 5.70 -6.91
N GLU A 29 -8.51 5.42 -6.15
CA GLU A 29 -9.51 4.40 -6.53
C GLU A 29 -10.22 4.76 -7.84
N THR A 30 -10.60 6.02 -8.02
CA THR A 30 -11.24 6.52 -9.26
C THR A 30 -10.27 6.46 -10.45
N PHE A 31 -9.00 6.85 -10.23
CA PHE A 31 -7.94 6.66 -11.23
C PHE A 31 -7.82 5.21 -11.66
N TYR A 32 -7.85 4.29 -10.70
CA TYR A 32 -7.65 2.87 -10.95
C TYR A 32 -8.79 2.26 -11.75
N GLU A 33 -10.02 2.69 -11.52
CA GLU A 33 -11.18 2.24 -12.31
C GLU A 33 -11.00 2.57 -13.79
N SER A 34 -10.58 3.80 -14.11
CA SER A 34 -10.30 4.26 -15.48
C SER A 34 -9.12 3.49 -16.10
N TYR A 35 -8.00 3.35 -15.36
CA TYR A 35 -6.85 2.55 -15.78
C TYR A 35 -7.24 1.10 -16.14
N ARG A 36 -8.08 0.47 -15.31
CA ARG A 36 -8.53 -0.91 -15.54
C ARG A 36 -9.46 -1.07 -16.75
N GLN A 37 -10.08 0.02 -17.20
CA GLN A 37 -10.92 0.05 -18.40
C GLN A 37 -10.07 0.24 -19.67
N GLY A 38 -8.76 0.48 -19.53
CA GLY A 38 -7.87 0.76 -20.65
C GLY A 38 -8.01 2.18 -21.19
N GLU A 39 -8.55 3.09 -20.38
CA GLU A 39 -8.57 4.50 -20.70
C GLU A 39 -7.17 5.08 -20.47
N GLU A 40 -6.65 5.77 -21.48
CA GLU A 40 -5.38 6.50 -21.41
C GLU A 40 -5.65 8.01 -21.56
N PRO A 41 -4.91 8.87 -20.85
CA PRO A 41 -5.00 10.31 -21.06
C PRO A 41 -4.59 10.70 -22.49
N ASP A 42 -5.31 11.64 -23.10
CA ASP A 42 -4.95 12.19 -24.41
C ASP A 42 -3.71 13.11 -24.36
N ASP A 43 -3.31 13.59 -23.17
CA ASP A 43 -2.19 14.49 -22.95
C ASP A 43 -0.92 13.70 -22.54
N ASP A 44 0.13 13.77 -23.37
CA ASP A 44 1.43 13.14 -23.12
C ASP A 44 2.04 13.50 -21.76
N ALA A 45 1.80 14.71 -21.25
CA ALA A 45 2.26 15.13 -19.93
C ALA A 45 1.57 14.35 -18.79
N TRP A 46 0.39 13.80 -19.05
CA TRP A 46 -0.38 13.02 -18.10
C TRP A 46 -0.01 11.54 -18.17
N VAL A 47 0.38 11.03 -19.35
CA VAL A 47 0.75 9.62 -19.57
C VAL A 47 1.90 9.18 -18.65
N MET A 48 2.92 10.03 -18.45
CA MET A 48 4.06 9.71 -17.57
C MET A 48 3.62 9.57 -16.11
N ASP A 49 2.84 10.54 -15.62
CA ASP A 49 2.29 10.51 -14.27
C ASP A 49 1.32 9.33 -14.09
N TRP A 50 0.52 9.02 -15.10
CA TRP A 50 -0.43 7.93 -15.11
C TRP A 50 0.26 6.57 -14.91
N SER A 51 1.34 6.33 -15.66
CA SER A 51 2.12 5.10 -15.56
C SER A 51 2.81 4.96 -14.19
N ALA A 52 3.40 6.05 -13.69
CA ALA A 52 4.05 6.07 -12.39
C ALA A 52 3.04 5.88 -11.25
N TRP A 53 1.91 6.58 -11.30
CA TRP A 53 0.82 6.46 -10.33
C TRP A 53 0.25 5.03 -10.32
N ALA A 54 -0.02 4.43 -11.48
CA ALA A 54 -0.58 3.08 -11.57
C ALA A 54 0.36 2.04 -10.94
N GLY A 55 1.66 2.13 -11.24
CA GLY A 55 2.68 1.28 -10.62
C GLY A 55 2.71 1.45 -9.09
N THR A 56 2.72 2.70 -8.60
CA THR A 56 2.67 3.00 -7.16
C THR A 56 1.42 2.40 -6.51
N TYR A 57 0.25 2.55 -7.13
CA TYR A 57 -1.02 2.06 -6.61
C TYR A 57 -1.07 0.53 -6.52
N GLU A 58 -0.60 -0.18 -7.54
CA GLU A 58 -0.53 -1.64 -7.52
C GLU A 58 0.44 -2.17 -6.47
N ILE A 59 1.60 -1.53 -6.30
CA ILE A 59 2.55 -1.90 -5.24
C ILE A 59 1.91 -1.66 -3.87
N TRP A 60 1.20 -0.56 -3.68
CA TRP A 60 0.49 -0.25 -2.45
C TRP A 60 -0.58 -1.28 -2.12
N LEU A 61 -1.40 -1.69 -3.11
CA LEU A 61 -2.38 -2.78 -2.96
C LEU A 61 -1.70 -4.08 -2.54
N ARG A 62 -0.58 -4.44 -3.18
CA ARG A 62 0.20 -5.65 -2.85
C ARG A 62 0.75 -5.59 -1.43
N ARG A 63 1.30 -4.46 -0.99
CA ARG A 63 1.82 -4.28 0.38
C ARG A 63 0.71 -4.34 1.42
N ARG A 64 -0.46 -3.74 1.15
CA ARG A 64 -1.64 -3.86 2.02
C ARG A 64 -2.17 -5.29 2.10
N ALA A 65 -2.19 -6.02 0.98
CA ALA A 65 -2.54 -7.44 0.98
C ALA A 65 -1.55 -8.25 1.84
N GLN A 66 -0.26 -8.05 1.60
CA GLN A 66 0.80 -8.70 2.38
C GLN A 66 0.68 -8.44 3.89
N TYR A 67 0.46 -7.18 4.29
CA TYR A 67 0.22 -6.82 5.69
C TYR A 67 -0.97 -7.58 6.28
N ARG A 68 -2.11 -7.62 5.57
CA ARG A 68 -3.31 -8.35 6.03
C ARG A 68 -3.04 -9.85 6.19
N ASP A 69 -2.33 -10.45 5.24
CA ASP A 69 -1.98 -11.87 5.28
C ASP A 69 -1.09 -12.18 6.49
N ILE A 70 -0.10 -11.34 6.78
CA ILE A 70 0.78 -11.48 7.94
C ILE A 70 -0.03 -11.38 9.25
N ILE A 71 -0.88 -10.37 9.38
CA ILE A 71 -1.71 -10.22 10.59
C ILE A 71 -2.64 -11.43 10.76
N SER A 72 -3.20 -11.95 9.67
CA SER A 72 -4.01 -13.17 9.68
C SER A 72 -3.20 -14.39 10.15
N LYS A 73 -2.00 -14.60 9.58
CA LYS A 73 -1.07 -15.67 9.99
C LYS A 73 -0.68 -15.57 11.46
N LEU A 74 -0.43 -14.36 11.98
CA LEU A 74 -0.07 -14.15 13.39
C LEU A 74 -1.24 -14.47 14.33
N LYS A 75 -2.47 -14.07 13.96
CA LYS A 75 -3.68 -14.43 14.72
C LYS A 75 -3.90 -15.94 14.76
N GLY A 76 -3.61 -16.65 13.66
CA GLY A 76 -3.71 -18.11 13.57
C GLY A 76 -2.68 -18.88 14.41
N LYS A 77 -1.63 -18.22 14.91
CA LYS A 77 -0.63 -18.80 15.84
C LYS A 77 -1.00 -18.57 17.32
N ASP A 78 -2.30 -18.38 17.61
CA ASP A 78 -2.87 -18.05 18.93
C ASP A 78 -2.26 -16.82 19.61
N LEU A 79 -1.61 -15.92 18.84
CA LEU A 79 -1.20 -14.63 19.37
C LEU A 79 -2.42 -13.72 19.49
N LEU A 80 -2.68 -13.26 20.71
CA LEU A 80 -3.68 -12.23 20.95
C LEU A 80 -3.33 -10.97 20.15
N LEU A 81 -4.33 -10.32 19.56
CA LEU A 81 -4.13 -9.08 18.82
C LEU A 81 -3.39 -8.02 19.68
N LEU A 82 -3.69 -7.99 20.98
CA LEU A 82 -3.06 -7.08 21.93
C LEU A 82 -1.55 -7.32 22.10
N SER A 83 -1.09 -8.58 22.00
CA SER A 83 0.35 -8.87 22.05
C SER A 83 1.06 -8.40 20.78
N ILE A 84 0.43 -8.54 19.62
CA ILE A 84 0.97 -8.02 18.35
C ILE A 84 1.09 -6.49 18.43
N ILE A 85 0.04 -5.81 18.91
CA ILE A 85 0.03 -4.34 19.09
C ILE A 85 1.12 -3.92 20.09
N SER A 86 1.23 -4.60 21.23
CA SER A 86 2.22 -4.25 22.25
C SER A 86 3.67 -4.34 21.74
N ARG A 87 3.97 -5.39 20.96
CA ARG A 87 5.30 -5.58 20.35
C ARG A 87 5.61 -4.51 19.31
N THR A 88 4.66 -4.25 18.40
CA THR A 88 4.82 -3.24 17.35
C THR A 88 4.92 -1.82 17.92
N ALA A 89 4.17 -1.50 18.97
CA ALA A 89 4.27 -0.22 19.68
C ALA A 89 5.66 0.02 20.29
N ARG A 90 6.36 -1.04 20.68
CA ARG A 90 7.76 -1.00 21.18
C ARG A 90 8.81 -1.07 20.08
N ARG A 91 8.40 -1.06 18.80
CA ARG A 91 9.26 -1.28 17.63
C ARG A 91 10.04 -2.59 17.70
N GLU A 92 9.50 -3.60 18.39
CA GLU A 92 10.09 -4.93 18.38
C GLU A 92 9.92 -5.54 16.99
N PRO A 93 11.00 -6.02 16.35
CA PRO A 93 10.91 -6.57 15.01
C PRO A 93 10.07 -7.85 15.02
N ILE A 94 9.05 -7.86 14.17
CA ILE A 94 8.27 -9.06 13.85
C ILE A 94 8.72 -9.51 12.46
N SER A 95 9.56 -10.55 12.42
CA SER A 95 10.00 -11.16 11.16
C SER A 95 8.80 -11.76 10.42
N VAL A 96 8.76 -11.49 9.11
CA VAL A 96 7.68 -11.95 8.21
C VAL A 96 8.19 -12.88 7.12
N SER A 97 9.40 -13.43 7.30
CA SER A 97 9.86 -14.56 6.50
C SER A 97 9.08 -15.82 6.90
N ASP A 98 8.54 -16.52 5.91
CA ASP A 98 8.07 -17.90 6.04
C ASP A 98 9.25 -18.84 6.33
#